data_AF-A0A290MGT0-F1
#
_entry.id   AF-A0A290MGT0-F1
#
_cell.length_a   1.000
_cell.length_b   1.000
_cell.length_c   1.000
_cell.angle_alpha   90.00
_cell.angle_beta   90.00
_cell.angle_gamma   90.00
#
_symmetry.space_group_name_H-M   'P 1'
#
loop_
_entity.id
_entity.type
_entity.pdbx_description
1 polymer ?
#
loop_
_entity_poly.entity_id
_entity_poly.type
_entity_poly.pdbx_seq_one_letter_code
_entity_poly.pdbx_strand_id
1 'polypeptide(L)'
;MKVSSTGGVSATGASRAKPAGGSSGFSLPSVNAASGAASTASVGGLTGVGSVDALLALQAAGPVGGPLERRKRAVRRADNILDILGEVRIALIDGEISPDALDRLSRAIREQREATDDPRLEGVLNEIETRAAVELAKLQFRAS
;
A
#
# COMPACT_ATOMS: atom_id res chain seq x y z
N MET A 1 -35.02 18.19 -23.61
CA MET A 1 -35.46 17.70 -22.28
C MET A 1 -36.43 16.55 -22.49
N LYS A 2 -36.02 15.31 -22.16
CA LYS A 2 -36.91 14.14 -22.03
C LYS A 2 -36.17 13.10 -21.20
N VAL A 3 -36.57 12.96 -19.95
CA VAL A 3 -36.12 11.92 -19.01
C VAL A 3 -37.29 10.96 -18.82
N SER A 4 -37.05 9.66 -18.96
CA SER A 4 -37.89 8.51 -18.55
C SER A 4 -37.08 7.25 -18.93
N SER A 5 -36.96 6.19 -18.13
CA SER A 5 -37.89 5.65 -17.14
C SER A 5 -37.13 4.81 -16.11
N THR A 6 -37.63 4.84 -14.88
CA THR A 6 -37.29 3.94 -13.79
C THR A 6 -38.12 2.67 -13.90
N GLY A 7 -37.47 1.51 -13.82
CA GLY A 7 -38.12 0.23 -13.55
C GLY A 7 -37.08 -0.68 -12.91
N GLY A 8 -37.35 -1.46 -11.87
CA GLY A 8 -38.55 -1.75 -11.11
C GLY A 8 -38.15 -2.95 -10.26
N VAL A 9 -38.36 -2.88 -8.95
CA VAL A 9 -37.99 -3.95 -8.02
C VAL A 9 -38.85 -5.18 -8.29
N SER A 10 -38.26 -6.38 -8.24
CA SER A 10 -39.01 -7.63 -8.17
C SER A 10 -38.47 -8.48 -7.04
N ALA A 11 -39.25 -8.52 -5.96
CA ALA A 11 -39.19 -9.50 -4.91
C ALA A 11 -40.32 -10.50 -5.14
N THR A 12 -39.98 -11.79 -5.28
CA THR A 12 -40.84 -12.98 -5.17
C THR A 12 -39.88 -14.17 -5.09
N GLY A 13 -39.95 -15.14 -4.20
CA GLY A 13 -40.96 -15.60 -3.25
C GLY A 13 -40.48 -16.95 -2.71
N ALA A 14 -40.95 -17.34 -1.54
CA ALA A 14 -40.42 -18.42 -0.72
C ALA A 14 -40.79 -19.86 -1.15
N SER A 15 -40.01 -20.80 -0.60
CA SER A 15 -40.38 -22.12 -0.02
C SER A 15 -39.98 -23.40 -0.78
N ARG A 16 -39.16 -24.23 -0.11
CA ARG A 16 -39.45 -25.66 0.15
C ARG A 16 -38.60 -26.18 1.33
N ALA A 17 -39.18 -27.15 2.02
CA ALA A 17 -38.93 -27.56 3.40
C ALA A 17 -37.83 -28.63 3.61
N LYS A 18 -37.55 -28.84 4.89
CA LYS A 18 -36.63 -29.79 5.54
C LYS A 18 -36.84 -31.27 5.17
N PRO A 19 -35.82 -32.10 5.43
CA PRO A 19 -36.00 -33.29 6.24
C PRO A 19 -35.21 -33.22 7.57
N ALA A 20 -35.78 -33.87 8.57
CA ALA A 20 -35.27 -34.03 9.92
C ALA A 20 -34.28 -35.20 10.02
N GLY A 21 -33.39 -35.14 11.01
CA GLY A 21 -32.75 -36.34 11.57
C GLY A 21 -31.24 -36.19 11.80
N GLY A 22 -30.83 -36.30 13.07
CA GLY A 22 -29.45 -36.62 13.43
C GLY A 22 -28.75 -35.58 14.30
N SER A 23 -29.09 -35.54 15.58
CA SER A 23 -28.19 -35.03 16.61
C SER A 23 -26.93 -35.91 16.64
N SER A 24 -25.78 -35.38 16.22
CA SER A 24 -24.48 -35.99 16.48
C SER A 24 -23.61 -34.94 17.16
N GLY A 25 -23.24 -35.27 18.39
CA GLY A 25 -22.60 -34.37 19.33
C GLY A 25 -21.17 -34.02 18.95
N PHE A 26 -20.78 -32.82 19.37
CA PHE A 26 -19.41 -32.38 19.47
C PHE A 26 -18.56 -33.42 20.21
N SER A 27 -17.47 -33.89 19.58
CA SER A 27 -16.52 -34.85 20.16
C SER A 27 -15.14 -34.22 20.29
N LEU A 28 -14.55 -34.29 21.48
CA LEU A 28 -13.20 -33.81 21.78
C LEU A 28 -12.16 -34.87 21.35
N PRO A 29 -10.97 -34.46 20.86
CA PRO A 29 -9.88 -35.40 20.63
C PRO A 29 -9.35 -35.90 21.98
N SER A 30 -9.44 -37.21 22.23
CA SER A 30 -8.86 -37.83 23.43
C SER A 30 -7.34 -37.73 23.34
N VAL A 31 -6.73 -36.96 24.24
CA VAL A 31 -5.30 -36.93 24.43
C VAL A 31 -4.95 -37.91 25.54
N ASN A 32 -4.26 -38.98 25.13
CA ASN A 32 -3.23 -39.69 25.89
C ASN A 32 -3.64 -40.73 26.95
N ALA A 33 -3.46 -42.00 26.61
CA ALA A 33 -2.77 -42.96 27.49
C ALA A 33 -2.05 -44.02 26.64
N ALA A 34 -0.74 -44.11 26.89
CA ALA A 34 0.26 -44.82 26.10
C ALA A 34 0.19 -46.35 26.21
N SER A 35 0.61 -47.04 25.13
CA SER A 35 1.65 -48.09 25.15
C SER A 35 1.80 -48.73 23.77
N GLY A 36 3.01 -48.68 23.22
CA GLY A 36 3.34 -49.32 21.94
C GLY A 36 4.68 -48.84 21.40
N ALA A 37 5.76 -49.11 22.13
CA ALA A 37 7.10 -48.97 21.58
C ALA A 37 7.34 -50.09 20.55
N ALA A 38 7.57 -49.74 19.29
CA ALA A 38 8.68 -50.23 18.46
C ALA A 38 8.52 -49.80 17.00
N SER A 39 9.56 -49.11 16.49
CA SER A 39 10.20 -49.30 15.18
C SER A 39 10.41 -48.02 14.39
N THR A 40 11.69 -47.70 14.22
CA THR A 40 12.29 -46.65 13.41
C THR A 40 12.11 -46.89 11.91
N ALA A 41 11.53 -45.92 11.19
CA ALA A 41 11.75 -45.62 9.76
C ALA A 41 10.96 -44.32 9.46
N SER A 42 11.47 -43.22 8.92
CA SER A 42 12.65 -42.92 8.11
C SER A 42 12.98 -41.43 8.26
N VAL A 43 14.23 -41.08 8.56
CA VAL A 43 14.77 -39.76 8.22
C VAL A 43 14.94 -39.76 6.70
N GLY A 44 14.20 -38.90 5.99
CA GLY A 44 14.15 -38.98 4.53
C GLY A 44 13.56 -37.75 3.83
N GLY A 45 14.19 -36.59 4.03
CA GLY A 45 14.44 -35.61 2.97
C GLY A 45 13.28 -34.92 2.28
N LEU A 46 12.70 -33.88 2.90
CA LEU A 46 12.20 -32.68 2.19
C LEU A 46 12.37 -31.36 2.99
N THR A 47 12.94 -31.42 4.20
CA THR A 47 13.11 -30.25 5.07
C THR A 47 14.11 -29.23 4.53
N GLY A 48 15.01 -29.63 3.62
CA GLY A 48 16.00 -28.74 3.02
C GLY A 48 15.40 -27.75 2.01
N VAL A 49 14.51 -28.20 1.12
CA VAL A 49 14.01 -27.35 0.02
C VAL A 49 13.04 -26.28 0.53
N GLY A 50 12.13 -26.63 1.44
CA GLY A 50 11.24 -25.65 2.08
C GLY A 50 11.98 -24.64 2.98
N SER A 51 13.08 -25.06 3.61
CA SER A 51 13.94 -24.14 4.38
C SER A 51 14.76 -23.22 3.50
N VAL A 52 15.22 -23.70 2.33
CA VAL A 52 15.97 -22.89 1.37
C VAL A 52 15.05 -21.90 0.68
N ASP A 53 13.82 -22.29 0.30
CA ASP A 53 12.83 -21.35 -0.23
C ASP A 53 12.39 -20.31 0.82
N ALA A 54 12.31 -20.68 2.09
CA ALA A 54 12.05 -19.73 3.18
C ALA A 54 13.24 -18.77 3.42
N LEU A 55 14.48 -19.27 3.34
CA LEU A 55 15.69 -18.45 3.42
C LEU A 55 15.90 -17.61 2.15
N LEU A 56 15.48 -18.09 0.98
CA LEU A 56 15.49 -17.37 -0.29
C LEU A 56 14.40 -16.30 -0.29
N ALA A 57 13.23 -16.54 0.30
CA ALA A 57 12.20 -15.52 0.54
C ALA A 57 12.69 -14.46 1.54
N LEU A 58 13.45 -14.86 2.57
CA LEU A 58 14.08 -13.94 3.52
C LEU A 58 15.28 -13.19 2.93
N GLN A 59 16.05 -13.80 2.01
CA GLN A 59 17.12 -13.16 1.25
C GLN A 59 16.59 -12.30 0.10
N ALA A 60 15.46 -12.64 -0.50
CA ALA A 60 14.72 -11.80 -1.44
C ALA A 60 14.07 -10.60 -0.72
N ALA A 61 13.80 -10.74 0.59
CA ALA A 61 13.54 -9.60 1.47
C ALA A 61 14.80 -8.75 1.75
N GLY A 62 15.98 -9.20 1.27
CA GLY A 62 17.10 -8.37 0.83
C GLY A 62 17.86 -7.61 1.91
N PRO A 63 19.21 -7.64 1.92
CA PRO A 63 20.01 -6.74 2.74
C PRO A 63 20.05 -5.33 2.12
N VAL A 64 18.90 -4.71 1.86
CA VAL A 64 18.63 -3.25 1.82
C VAL A 64 17.11 -3.07 1.96
N GLY A 65 16.58 -3.24 3.17
CA GLY A 65 15.19 -2.92 3.54
C GLY A 65 14.10 -3.64 2.75
N GLY A 66 13.44 -4.60 3.39
CA GLY A 66 12.28 -5.29 2.82
C GLY A 66 11.14 -4.34 2.40
N PRO A 67 10.08 -4.87 1.75
CA PRO A 67 8.98 -4.08 1.19
C PRO A 67 8.36 -3.07 2.18
N LEU A 68 8.26 -3.44 3.46
CA LEU A 68 7.75 -2.56 4.52
C LEU A 68 8.65 -1.35 4.77
N GLU A 69 9.97 -1.52 4.80
CA GLU A 69 10.90 -0.40 4.99
C GLU A 69 10.95 0.52 3.76
N ARG A 70 10.87 -0.03 2.55
CA ARG A 70 10.71 0.79 1.34
C ARG A 70 9.44 1.63 1.39
N ARG A 71 8.32 1.03 1.79
CA ARG A 71 7.05 1.74 1.98
C ARG A 71 7.16 2.83 3.03
N LYS A 72 7.76 2.55 4.20
CA LYS A 72 7.98 3.56 5.25
C LYS A 72 8.81 4.74 4.75
N ARG A 73 9.89 4.49 4.00
CA ARG A 73 10.70 5.58 3.41
C ARG A 73 9.93 6.39 2.37
N ALA A 74 9.14 5.73 1.53
CA ALA A 74 8.29 6.42 0.55
C ALA A 74 7.24 7.31 1.22
N VAL A 75 6.62 6.85 2.31
CA VAL A 75 5.68 7.65 3.12
C VAL A 75 6.40 8.85 3.74
N ARG A 76 7.57 8.66 4.36
CA ARG A 76 8.35 9.77 4.93
C ARG A 76 8.72 10.84 3.91
N ARG A 77 9.09 10.44 2.69
CA ARG A 77 9.34 11.40 1.60
C ARG A 77 8.07 12.12 1.16
N ALA A 78 6.95 11.40 1.09
CA ALA A 78 5.66 12.02 0.78
C ALA A 78 5.24 13.04 1.85
N ASP A 79 5.40 12.70 3.14
CA ASP A 79 5.11 13.62 4.25
C ASP A 79 5.97 14.89 4.13
N ASN A 80 7.27 14.75 3.86
CA ASN A 80 8.16 15.90 3.63
C ASN A 80 7.69 16.79 2.46
N ILE A 81 7.26 16.20 1.34
CA ILE A 81 6.71 16.96 0.21
C ILE A 81 5.44 17.71 0.64
N LEU A 82 4.56 17.07 1.41
CA LEU A 82 3.32 17.69 1.90
C LEU A 82 3.61 18.84 2.88
N ASP A 83 4.61 18.71 3.74
CA ASP A 83 5.03 19.76 4.66
C ASP A 83 5.54 21.00 3.88
N ILE A 84 6.42 20.78 2.89
CA ILE A 84 6.92 21.85 2.01
C ILE A 84 5.77 22.49 1.24
N LEU A 85 4.81 21.71 0.73
CA LEU A 85 3.61 22.24 0.08
C LEU A 85 2.75 23.05 1.05
N GLY A 86 2.70 22.68 2.32
CA GLY A 86 2.07 23.45 3.39
C GLY A 86 2.74 24.82 3.57
N GLU A 87 4.07 24.86 3.66
CA GLU A 87 4.84 26.10 3.72
C GLU A 87 4.58 26.99 2.49
N VAL A 88 4.66 26.41 1.28
CA VAL A 88 4.42 27.13 0.02
C VAL A 88 2.98 27.66 -0.05
N ARG A 89 2.00 26.89 0.45
CA ARG A 89 0.60 27.32 0.48
C ARG A 89 0.38 28.53 1.40
N ILE A 90 0.99 28.52 2.58
CA ILE A 90 0.90 29.65 3.52
C ILE A 90 1.56 30.89 2.88
N ALA A 91 2.77 30.73 2.36
CA ALA A 91 3.50 31.80 1.68
C ALA A 91 2.74 32.37 0.47
N LEU A 92 2.02 31.52 -0.28
CA LEU A 92 1.12 31.94 -1.37
C LEU A 92 -0.03 32.82 -0.90
N ILE A 93 -0.61 32.50 0.26
CA ILE A 93 -1.72 33.26 0.85
C ILE A 93 -1.22 34.62 1.34
N ASP A 94 -0.04 34.65 1.94
CA ASP A 94 0.59 35.88 2.44
C ASP A 94 1.18 36.74 1.31
N GLY A 95 1.32 36.18 0.10
CA GLY A 95 1.87 36.85 -1.07
C GLY A 95 3.40 36.89 -1.12
N GLU A 96 4.07 36.22 -0.17
CA GLU A 96 5.51 36.21 0.06
C GLU A 96 6.12 34.82 -0.16
N ILE A 97 6.04 34.28 -1.39
CA ILE A 97 6.77 33.03 -1.70
C ILE A 97 8.28 33.28 -1.74
N SER A 98 9.01 32.52 -0.92
CA SER A 98 10.47 32.41 -1.01
C SER A 98 10.91 31.47 -2.15
N PRO A 99 11.87 31.87 -3.01
CA PRO A 99 12.41 30.99 -4.05
C PRO A 99 13.06 29.72 -3.46
N ASP A 100 13.63 29.81 -2.25
CA ASP A 100 14.25 28.68 -1.56
C ASP A 100 13.24 27.55 -1.24
N ALA A 101 12.00 27.90 -0.90
CA ALA A 101 10.95 26.91 -0.65
C ALA A 101 10.55 26.15 -1.93
N LEU A 102 10.49 26.84 -3.07
CA LEU A 102 10.23 26.23 -4.37
C LEU A 102 11.39 25.33 -4.82
N ASP A 103 12.63 25.74 -4.56
CA ASP A 103 13.81 24.93 -4.84
C ASP A 103 13.83 23.67 -3.97
N ARG A 104 13.53 23.78 -2.66
CA ARG A 104 13.38 22.63 -1.76
C ARG A 104 12.29 21.67 -2.25
N LEU A 105 11.14 22.20 -2.66
CA LEU A 105 10.05 21.40 -3.22
C LEU A 105 10.50 20.63 -4.47
N SER A 106 11.21 21.30 -5.39
CA SER A 106 11.70 20.66 -6.62
C SER A 106 12.67 19.50 -6.35
N ARG A 107 13.54 19.64 -5.35
CA ARG A 107 14.48 18.58 -4.93
C ARG A 107 13.75 17.39 -4.32
N ALA A 108 12.81 17.64 -3.41
CA ALA A 108 12.02 16.59 -2.78
C ALA A 108 11.18 15.78 -3.80
N ILE A 109 10.64 16.46 -4.82
CA ILE A 109 9.94 15.80 -5.93
C ILE A 109 10.89 14.87 -6.70
N ARG A 110 12.08 15.36 -7.10
CA ARG A 110 13.07 14.55 -7.82
C ARG A 110 13.47 13.30 -7.05
N GLU A 111 13.75 13.43 -5.76
CA GLU A 111 14.09 12.29 -4.89
C GLU A 111 12.96 11.25 -4.81
N GLN A 112 11.69 11.68 -4.82
CA GLN A 112 10.57 10.75 -4.81
C GLN A 112 10.40 10.03 -6.15
N ARG A 113 10.64 10.72 -7.28
CA ARG A 113 10.55 10.15 -8.63
C ARG A 113 11.59 9.05 -8.86
N GLU A 114 12.82 9.26 -8.40
CA GLU A 114 13.87 8.23 -8.48
C GLU A 114 13.55 6.94 -7.72
N ALA A 115 12.56 6.99 -6.81
CA ALA A 115 12.22 5.89 -5.92
C ALA A 115 10.81 5.31 -6.14
N THR A 116 10.11 5.68 -7.22
CA THR A 116 8.75 5.21 -7.53
C THR A 116 8.56 4.90 -9.01
N ASP A 117 7.81 3.83 -9.30
CA ASP A 117 7.37 3.46 -10.66
C ASP A 117 5.84 3.59 -10.82
N ASP A 118 5.14 4.17 -9.83
CA ASP A 118 3.68 4.34 -9.87
C ASP A 118 3.27 5.49 -10.82
N PRO A 119 2.60 5.21 -11.94
CA PRO A 119 2.21 6.23 -12.92
C PRO A 119 1.22 7.25 -12.36
N ARG A 120 0.41 6.88 -11.35
CA ARG A 120 -0.54 7.81 -10.72
C ARG A 120 0.20 8.82 -9.85
N LEU A 121 1.19 8.36 -9.09
CA LEU A 121 2.04 9.24 -8.29
C LEU A 121 2.85 10.15 -9.20
N GLU A 122 3.42 9.62 -10.28
CA GLU A 122 4.16 10.42 -11.26
C GLU A 122 3.30 11.54 -11.86
N GLY A 123 2.03 11.26 -12.19
CA GLY A 123 1.09 12.28 -12.65
C GLY A 123 0.91 13.44 -11.65
N VAL A 124 0.75 13.13 -10.37
CA VAL A 124 0.62 14.15 -9.31
C VAL A 124 1.91 14.95 -9.15
N LEU A 125 3.07 14.29 -9.19
CA LEU A 125 4.37 14.96 -9.08
C LEU A 125 4.60 15.92 -10.25
N ASN A 126 4.18 15.56 -11.47
CA ASN A 126 4.25 16.43 -12.65
C ASN A 126 3.38 17.70 -12.50
N GLU A 127 2.17 17.55 -11.97
CA GLU A 127 1.29 18.71 -11.71
C GLU A 127 1.91 19.68 -10.70
N ILE A 128 2.49 19.14 -9.62
CA ILE A 128 3.18 19.94 -8.61
C ILE A 128 4.39 20.66 -9.20
N GLU A 129 5.25 19.94 -9.94
CA GLU A 129 6.46 20.49 -10.56
C GLU A 129 6.13 21.61 -11.56
N THR A 130 5.12 21.39 -12.41
CA THR A 130 4.66 22.39 -13.38
C THR A 130 4.23 23.69 -12.67
N ARG A 131 3.46 23.58 -11.58
CA ARG A 131 3.03 24.75 -10.82
C ARG A 131 4.20 25.43 -10.11
N ALA A 132 5.09 24.67 -9.48
CA ALA A 132 6.27 25.22 -8.81
C ALA A 132 7.17 26.00 -9.79
N ALA A 133 7.40 25.46 -11.00
CA ALA A 133 8.18 26.13 -12.04
C ALA A 133 7.53 27.44 -12.49
N VAL A 134 6.20 27.46 -12.65
CA VAL A 134 5.47 28.70 -12.98
C VAL A 134 5.58 29.73 -11.87
N GLU A 135 5.43 29.34 -10.61
CA GLU A 135 5.58 30.28 -9.49
C GLU A 135 7.00 30.84 -9.38
N LEU A 136 8.03 30.01 -9.60
CA LEU A 136 9.41 30.46 -9.63
C LEU A 136 9.63 31.48 -10.77
N ALA A 137 9.12 31.19 -11.96
CA ALA A 137 9.20 32.11 -13.10
C ALA A 137 8.48 33.44 -12.83
N LYS A 138 7.32 33.42 -12.15
CA LYS A 138 6.62 34.65 -11.71
C LYS A 138 7.46 35.48 -10.75
N LEU A 139 8.17 34.85 -9.81
CA LEU A 139 9.06 35.57 -8.89
C LEU A 139 10.23 36.22 -9.63
N GLN A 140 10.84 35.50 -10.57
CA GLN A 140 11.92 36.03 -11.41
C GLN A 140 11.46 37.23 -12.24
N PHE A 141 10.25 37.15 -12.81
CA PHE A 141 9.66 38.26 -13.58
C PHE A 141 9.32 39.48 -12.73
N ARG A 142 8.95 39.30 -11.44
CA ARG A 142 8.70 40.43 -10.52
C ARG A 142 9.99 41.09 -10.05
N ALA A 143 11.12 40.38 -10.09
CA ALA A 143 12.43 40.86 -9.67
C ALA A 143 13.20 41.58 -10.78
N SER A 144 12.81 41.40 -12.05
CA SER A 144 13.34 42.09 -13.23
C SER A 144 12.63 43.41 -13.49
#